data_AF-A0A955YX14-F1
#
_entry.id   AF-A0A955YX14-F1
#
_cell.length_a   1.000
_cell.length_b   1.000
_cell.length_c   1.000
_cell.angle_alpha   90.00
_cell.angle_beta   90.00
_cell.angle_gamma   90.00
#
_symmetry.space_group_name_H-M   'P 1'
#
loop_
_entity.id
_entity.type
_entity.pdbx_description
1 polymer ?
#
loop_
_entity_poly.entity_id
_entity_poly.type
_entity_poly.pdbx_seq_one_letter_code
_entity_poly.pdbx_strand_id
1 'polypeptide(L)' 'MAKPKTTKAKKKAKKNVGTGIAHIQTTFNNTVVTITDLNGNAVSWSSAGSRGFKGSRKSTPFAAQLAAEEACNRAK' A
#
# COMPACT_ATOMS: atom_id res chain seq x y z
N MET A 1 31.73 -16.81 -14.76
CA MET A 1 30.52 -15.96 -14.71
C MET A 1 29.92 -16.06 -13.32
N ALA A 2 29.99 -14.97 -12.52
CA ALA A 2 29.59 -14.99 -11.11
C ALA A 2 28.07 -15.01 -10.95
N LYS A 3 27.54 -15.99 -10.20
CA LYS A 3 26.11 -16.10 -9.86
C LYS A 3 25.66 -14.90 -9.02
N PRO A 4 24.54 -14.23 -9.34
CA PRO A 4 24.05 -13.12 -8.54
C PRO A 4 23.64 -13.63 -7.15
N LYS A 5 24.25 -13.06 -6.11
CA LYS A 5 23.85 -13.30 -4.71
C LYS A 5 22.47 -12.69 -4.51
N THR A 6 21.46 -13.54 -4.39
CA THR A 6 20.11 -13.14 -3.97
C THR A 6 20.17 -12.66 -2.53
N THR A 7 20.26 -11.36 -2.33
CA THR A 7 20.10 -10.74 -1.01
C THR A 7 18.68 -11.03 -0.53
N LYS A 8 18.52 -12.04 0.33
CA LYS A 8 17.26 -12.33 1.01
C LYS A 8 16.85 -11.07 1.75
N ALA A 9 15.85 -10.35 1.21
CA ALA A 9 15.27 -9.20 1.87
C ALA A 9 14.83 -9.65 3.27
N LYS A 10 15.39 -9.02 4.31
CA LYS A 10 15.02 -9.29 5.71
C LYS A 10 13.49 -9.20 5.78
N LYS A 11 12.82 -10.30 6.13
CA LYS A 11 11.38 -10.32 6.39
C LYS A 11 11.11 -9.18 7.37
N LYS A 12 10.39 -8.15 6.95
CA LYS A 12 9.92 -7.10 7.87
C LYS A 12 9.20 -7.83 8.99
N ALA A 13 9.68 -7.65 10.21
CA ALA A 13 9.04 -8.22 11.38
C ALA A 13 7.57 -7.79 11.35
N LYS A 14 6.64 -8.76 11.39
CA LYS A 14 5.22 -8.47 11.59
C LYS A 14 5.09 -7.89 12.99
N LYS A 15 5.15 -6.56 13.10
CA LYS A 15 4.74 -5.87 14.31
C LYS A 15 3.22 -5.91 14.31
N ASN A 16 2.64 -6.62 15.26
CA ASN A 16 1.19 -6.57 15.47
C ASN A 16 0.87 -5.20 16.05
N VAL A 17 0.36 -4.32 15.21
CA VAL A 17 -0.01 -2.96 15.60
C VAL A 17 -1.50 -2.98 15.86
N GLY A 18 -1.89 -2.86 17.13
CA GLY A 18 -3.30 -2.91 17.55
C GLY A 18 -4.09 -1.66 17.14
N THR A 19 -3.42 -0.52 17.00
CA THR A 19 -4.01 0.76 16.60
C THR A 19 -3.09 1.51 15.66
N GLY A 20 -3.64 2.03 14.57
CA GLY A 20 -2.90 2.73 13.52
C GLY A 20 -3.68 3.90 12.92
N ILE A 21 -3.04 4.62 12.01
CA ILE A 21 -3.59 5.78 11.31
C ILE A 21 -3.69 5.43 9.82
N ALA A 22 -4.83 5.77 9.21
CA ALA A 22 -5.02 5.64 7.77
C ALA A 22 -4.80 7.00 7.09
N HIS A 23 -3.76 7.09 6.26
CA HIS A 23 -3.48 8.25 5.42
C HIS A 23 -4.03 8.02 4.02
N ILE A 24 -4.96 8.86 3.59
CA ILE A 24 -5.60 8.80 2.27
C ILE A 24 -5.18 10.04 1.50
N GLN A 25 -4.35 9.85 0.47
CA GLN A 25 -3.97 10.91 -0.46
C GLN A 25 -4.76 10.73 -1.76
N THR A 26 -5.73 11.62 -1.97
CA THR A 26 -6.56 11.64 -3.17
C THR A 26 -6.17 12.81 -4.06
N THR A 27 -5.84 12.52 -5.30
CA THR A 27 -5.59 13.50 -6.36
C THR A 27 -6.47 13.19 -7.56
N PHE A 28 -6.59 14.13 -8.50
CA PHE A 28 -7.36 13.91 -9.73
C PHE A 28 -6.85 12.74 -10.60
N ASN A 29 -5.64 12.25 -10.36
CA ASN A 29 -4.99 11.24 -11.20
C ASN A 29 -4.74 9.90 -10.48
N ASN A 30 -4.88 9.87 -9.15
CA ASN A 30 -4.60 8.68 -8.34
C ASN A 30 -5.11 8.84 -6.90
N THR A 31 -5.44 7.70 -6.31
CA THR A 31 -5.73 7.54 -4.87
C THR A 31 -4.70 6.60 -4.28
N VAL A 32 -4.02 7.05 -3.22
CA VAL A 32 -3.04 6.26 -2.48
C VAL A 32 -3.51 6.16 -1.03
N VAL A 33 -3.59 4.93 -0.53
CA VAL A 33 -3.99 4.64 0.85
C VAL A 33 -2.80 3.99 1.54
N THR A 34 -2.35 4.60 2.63
CA THR A 34 -1.23 4.13 3.45
C THR A 34 -1.72 3.94 4.87
N ILE A 35 -1.47 2.77 5.45
CA ILE A 35 -1.78 2.48 6.84
C ILE A 35 -0.46 2.49 7.60
N THR A 36 -0.41 3.32 8.64
CA THR A 36 0.76 3.51 9.47
C THR A 36 0.46 3.18 10.93
N ASP A 37 1.52 2.91 11.68
CA ASP A 37 1.47 2.89 13.14
C ASP A 37 1.31 4.32 13.68
N LEU A 38 1.01 4.44 14.98
CA LEU A 38 1.02 5.72 15.70
C LEU A 38 2.37 6.46 15.60
N ASN A 39 3.46 5.72 15.40
CA ASN A 39 4.81 6.27 15.22
C ASN A 39 5.12 6.68 13.77
N GLY A 40 4.15 6.58 12.85
CA GLY A 40 4.33 6.96 11.44
C GLY A 40 5.02 5.90 10.56
N ASN A 41 5.26 4.70 11.08
CA ASN A 41 5.83 3.61 10.29
C ASN A 41 4.76 3.01 9.36
N ALA A 42 5.01 2.97 8.05
CA ALA A 42 4.09 2.37 7.09
C ALA A 42 4.05 0.84 7.22
N VAL A 43 2.89 0.31 7.64
CA VAL A 43 2.60 -1.12 7.73
C VAL A 43 2.25 -1.66 6.36
N SER A 44 1.29 -1.02 5.71
CA SER A 44 0.82 -1.37 4.37
C SER A 44 0.50 -0.13 3.56
N TRP A 45 0.53 -0.29 2.24
CA TRP A 45 0.04 0.71 1.32
C TRP A 45 -0.52 0.04 0.08
N SER A 46 -1.49 0.70 -0.54
CA SER A 46 -1.94 0.40 -1.89
C SER A 46 -2.37 1.69 -2.59
N SER A 47 -2.49 1.60 -3.91
CA SER A 47 -2.99 2.69 -4.74
C SER A 47 -3.81 2.13 -5.89
N ALA A 48 -4.60 2.98 -6.53
CA ALA A 48 -5.34 2.60 -7.73
C ALA A 48 -4.39 2.00 -8.80
N GLY A 49 -3.19 2.56 -8.94
CA GLY A 49 -2.16 2.00 -9.83
C GLY A 49 -1.67 0.60 -9.43
N SER A 50 -1.52 0.34 -8.11
CA SER A 50 -1.08 -0.98 -7.61
C SER A 50 -2.11 -2.09 -7.88
N ARG A 51 -3.40 -1.75 -7.96
CA ARG A 51 -4.49 -2.66 -8.36
C ARG A 51 -4.53 -2.94 -9.87
N GLY A 52 -3.64 -2.34 -10.66
CA GLY A 52 -3.59 -2.52 -12.11
C GLY A 52 -4.48 -1.55 -12.90
N PHE A 53 -5.10 -0.56 -12.25
CA PHE A 53 -5.78 0.51 -12.98
C PHE A 53 -4.75 1.38 -13.71
N LYS A 54 -4.99 1.63 -15.00
CA LYS A 54 -4.11 2.41 -15.88
C LYS A 54 -4.86 3.60 -16.48
N GLY A 55 -4.12 4.68 -16.77
CA GLY A 55 -4.65 5.90 -17.37
C GLY A 55 -5.72 6.58 -16.50
N SER A 56 -6.76 7.12 -17.16
CA SER A 56 -7.89 7.79 -16.52
C SER A 56 -8.71 6.89 -15.58
N ARG A 57 -8.60 5.57 -15.68
CA ARG A 57 -9.32 4.65 -14.78
C ARG A 57 -8.83 4.73 -13.32
N LYS A 58 -7.63 5.27 -13.09
CA LYS A 58 -7.05 5.45 -11.74
C LYS A 58 -7.74 6.53 -10.90
N SER A 59 -8.45 7.46 -11.53
CA SER A 59 -9.13 8.56 -10.83
C SER A 59 -10.58 8.24 -10.46
N THR A 60 -11.05 7.05 -10.81
CA THR A 60 -12.44 6.65 -10.54
C THR A 60 -12.63 6.31 -9.06
N PRO A 61 -13.82 6.59 -8.50
CA PRO A 61 -14.12 6.24 -7.10
C PRO A 61 -14.06 4.72 -6.87
N PHE A 62 -14.37 3.91 -7.88
CA PHE A 62 -14.27 2.46 -7.82
C PHE A 62 -12.82 1.98 -7.63
N ALA A 63 -11.87 2.59 -8.35
CA ALA A 63 -10.45 2.26 -8.18
C ALA A 63 -9.94 2.66 -6.78
N ALA A 64 -10.43 3.76 -6.22
CA ALA A 64 -10.12 4.19 -4.86
C ALA A 64 -10.62 3.18 -3.81
N GLN A 65 -11.85 2.71 -3.95
CA GLN A 65 -12.45 1.71 -3.06
C GLN A 65 -11.62 0.41 -3.03
N LEU A 66 -11.25 -0.10 -4.21
CA LEU A 66 -10.46 -1.33 -4.31
C LEU A 66 -9.04 -1.17 -3.78
N ALA A 67 -8.45 0.02 -3.92
CA ALA A 67 -7.15 0.34 -3.33
C ALA A 67 -7.22 0.38 -1.79
N ALA A 68 -8.28 0.99 -1.23
CA ALA A 68 -8.49 1.02 0.22
C ALA A 68 -8.69 -0.38 0.80
N GLU A 69 -9.53 -1.19 0.16
CA GLU A 69 -9.77 -2.58 0.57
C GLU A 69 -8.48 -3.42 0.55
N GLU A 70 -7.64 -3.24 -0.47
CA GLU A 70 -6.36 -3.93 -0.55
C GLU A 70 -5.37 -3.47 0.52
N ALA A 71 -5.29 -2.16 0.78
CA ALA A 71 -4.44 -1.63 1.85
C ALA A 71 -4.84 -2.23 3.21
N CYS A 72 -6.15 -2.30 3.50
CA CYS A 72 -6.69 -2.94 4.70
C CYS A 72 -6.38 -4.45 4.73
N ASN A 73 -6.58 -5.17 3.63
CA ASN A 73 -6.28 -6.60 3.59
C ASN A 73 -4.80 -6.92 3.76
N ARG A 74 -3.89 -6.04 3.30
CA ARG A 74 -2.44 -6.15 3.52
C ARG A 74 -2.01 -5.79 4.95
N ALA A 75 -2.83 -5.06 5.70
CA ALA A 75 -2.57 -4.66 7.08
C ALA A 75 -3.09 -5.65 8.14
N LYS A 76 -3.99 -6.58 7.77
CA LYS A 76 -4.40 -7.72 8.61
C LYS A 76 -3.23 -8.64 8.91
#